data_AF-A0A495T234-F1
#
_entry.id   AF-A0A495T234-F1
#
_cell.length_a   1.000
_cell.length_b   1.000
_cell.length_c   1.000
_cell.angle_alpha   90.00
_cell.angle_beta   90.00
_cell.angle_gamma   90.00
#
_symmetry.space_group_name_H-M   'P 1'
#
loop_
_entity.id
_entity.type
_entity.pdbx_description
1 polymer ?
#
loop_
_entity_poly.entity_id
_entity_poly.type
_entity_poly.pdbx_seq_one_letter_code
_entity_poly.pdbx_strand_id
1 'polypeptide(L)'
;MVSDLPIAIRTDPTHGGRWTSLRAGEREWLWHRPDPARATVRPGDTFVDAGGLEECIPTVRGTPDHGDAWSRPWQRHGDAETLHCPDFVLSRRVDSGPAGLRIGYELHADPGYRFLWAAHALLDVTPEARLAAPDATPTRLFPEAAELLAQPWPDGAHHVTGPWPAPYGLRLDRLGPDDGTAVGAILTDCAGVTVTDGPDTLTFSLHADADVPVSVALWRNLRGFPASAPYRSIGVEPMLGSVFDLAEAGPGDAAQVPPSGVLRWHLDITATGTRTD
;
A
#
# COMPACT_ATOMS: atom_id res chain seq x y z
N MET A 1 23.12 -17.74 8.95
CA MET A 1 21.80 -18.26 9.39
C MET A 1 20.75 -17.20 9.12
N VAL A 2 19.49 -17.57 8.84
CA VAL A 2 18.38 -16.61 8.75
C VAL A 2 17.92 -16.27 10.16
N SER A 3 17.73 -14.99 10.45
CA SER A 3 17.28 -14.50 11.76
C SER A 3 16.25 -13.39 11.59
N ASP A 4 15.31 -13.30 12.53
CA ASP A 4 14.41 -12.16 12.65
C ASP A 4 15.20 -10.87 12.87
N LEU A 5 14.80 -9.80 12.20
CA LEU A 5 15.42 -8.49 12.30
C LEU A 5 14.53 -7.57 13.14
N PRO A 6 15.11 -6.75 14.04
CA PRO A 6 14.33 -5.72 14.75
C PRO A 6 13.83 -4.69 13.73
N ILE A 7 12.56 -4.29 13.87
CA ILE A 7 11.92 -3.33 12.98
C ILE A 7 11.60 -2.03 13.75
N ALA A 8 11.84 -0.89 13.09
CA ALA A 8 11.48 0.42 13.61
C ALA A 8 10.88 1.29 12.50
N ILE A 9 9.92 2.13 12.86
CA ILE A 9 9.33 3.12 11.96
C ILE A 9 9.49 4.53 12.52
N ARG A 10 9.47 5.52 11.62
CA ARG A 10 9.35 6.93 12.00
C ARG A 10 8.20 7.55 11.24
N THR A 11 7.27 8.15 11.96
CA THR A 11 6.11 8.82 11.37
C THR A 11 6.21 10.34 11.48
N ASP A 12 5.60 11.04 10.53
CA ASP A 12 5.43 12.50 10.51
C ASP A 12 3.93 12.85 10.62
N PRO A 13 3.40 12.99 11.85
CA PRO A 13 2.01 13.39 12.06
C PRO A 13 1.70 14.75 11.45
N THR A 14 2.66 15.66 11.31
CA THR A 14 2.39 17.02 10.83
C THR A 14 2.09 17.07 9.34
N HIS A 15 2.57 16.09 8.57
CA HIS A 15 2.43 16.05 7.11
C HIS A 15 1.81 14.73 6.65
N GLY A 16 0.56 14.45 7.06
CA GLY A 16 -0.20 13.31 6.56
C GLY A 16 -0.13 12.05 7.40
N GLY A 17 0.59 12.07 8.53
CA GLY A 17 0.87 10.83 9.26
C GLY A 17 1.85 9.92 8.49
N ARG A 18 2.48 10.40 7.43
CA ARG A 18 3.38 9.62 6.59
C ARG A 18 4.45 8.87 7.38
N TRP A 19 4.80 7.66 6.95
CA TRP A 19 5.99 6.98 7.45
C TRP A 19 7.19 7.44 6.62
N THR A 20 8.13 8.08 7.32
CA THR A 20 9.37 8.62 6.78
C THR A 20 10.54 7.64 6.87
N SER A 21 10.32 6.48 7.49
CA SER A 21 11.30 5.39 7.60
C SER A 21 10.60 4.10 8.01
N LEU A 22 11.02 2.98 7.42
CA LEU A 22 10.75 1.60 7.86
C LEU A 22 12.08 0.85 7.79
N ARG A 23 12.71 0.67 8.96
CA ARG A 23 14.01 0.00 9.06
C ARG A 23 13.85 -1.40 9.61
N ALA A 24 14.56 -2.35 9.02
CA ALA A 24 14.77 -3.68 9.58
C ALA A 24 16.27 -3.94 9.71
N GLY A 25 16.77 -4.10 10.94
CA GLY A 25 18.21 -4.07 11.19
C GLY A 25 18.84 -2.76 10.70
N GLU A 26 19.83 -2.85 9.80
CA GLU A 26 20.51 -1.68 9.22
C GLU A 26 19.85 -1.17 7.93
N ARG A 27 18.97 -1.97 7.33
CA ARG A 27 18.33 -1.69 6.05
C ARG A 27 17.16 -0.71 6.21
N GLU A 28 17.18 0.36 5.41
CA GLU A 28 15.99 1.18 5.13
C GLU A 28 15.23 0.54 3.97
N TRP A 29 13.91 0.39 4.12
CA TRP A 29 13.07 -0.22 3.10
C TRP A 29 12.30 0.80 2.28
N LEU A 30 12.06 2.00 2.80
CA LEU A 30 11.23 2.97 2.10
C LEU A 30 12.06 3.79 1.11
N TRP A 31 11.52 3.92 -0.10
CA TRP A 31 12.00 4.86 -1.09
C TRP A 31 11.48 6.25 -0.76
N HIS A 32 12.32 7.26 -0.95
CA HIS A 32 11.96 8.65 -0.72
C HIS A 32 12.57 9.55 -1.78
N ARG A 33 11.88 10.65 -2.07
CA ARG A 33 12.46 11.81 -2.75
C ARG A 33 12.06 13.10 -2.04
N PRO A 34 12.90 14.14 -2.07
CA PRO A 34 12.50 15.45 -1.61
C PRO A 34 11.47 16.05 -2.56
N ASP A 35 10.36 16.53 -2.01
CA ASP A 35 9.42 17.39 -2.72
C ASP A 35 8.98 18.54 -1.80
N PRO A 36 9.42 19.78 -2.05
CA PRO A 36 9.07 20.93 -1.23
C PRO A 36 7.56 21.19 -1.14
N ALA A 37 6.78 20.79 -2.15
CA ALA A 37 5.33 20.97 -2.13
C ALA A 37 4.71 20.25 -0.93
N ARG A 38 5.34 19.17 -0.45
CA ARG A 38 4.88 18.38 0.69
C ARG A 38 4.71 19.18 1.97
N ALA A 39 5.51 20.24 2.17
CA ALA A 39 5.42 21.06 3.37
C ALA A 39 4.16 21.95 3.42
N THR A 40 3.44 22.09 2.30
CA THR A 40 2.33 23.06 2.17
C THR A 40 1.02 22.44 1.70
N VAL A 41 0.97 21.12 1.51
CA VAL A 41 -0.22 20.43 1.00
C VAL A 41 -1.43 20.60 1.93
N ARG A 42 -2.60 20.60 1.32
CA ARG A 42 -3.90 20.67 1.97
C ARG A 42 -4.83 19.59 1.40
N PRO A 43 -5.89 19.23 2.15
CA PRO A 43 -6.94 18.36 1.63
C PRO A 43 -7.49 18.86 0.30
N GLY A 44 -7.59 17.97 -0.69
CA GLY A 44 -8.05 18.29 -2.05
C GLY A 44 -6.94 18.69 -3.03
N ASP A 45 -5.71 18.94 -2.56
CA ASP A 45 -4.59 19.20 -3.46
C ASP A 45 -4.20 17.94 -4.26
N THR A 46 -3.50 18.13 -5.38
CA THR A 46 -2.92 17.03 -6.15
C THR A 46 -1.93 16.25 -5.30
N PHE A 47 -1.98 14.92 -5.38
CA PHE A 47 -1.09 14.03 -4.64
C PHE A 47 0.38 14.37 -4.89
N VAL A 48 1.12 14.61 -3.80
CA VAL A 48 2.57 14.85 -3.83
C VAL A 48 3.25 13.55 -3.43
N ASP A 49 3.62 12.77 -4.44
CA ASP A 49 4.37 11.53 -4.24
C ASP A 49 5.82 11.86 -3.81
N ALA A 50 6.06 11.83 -2.51
CA ALA A 50 7.38 12.01 -1.91
C ALA A 50 8.03 10.68 -1.51
N GLY A 51 7.41 9.53 -1.80
CA GLY A 51 7.81 8.22 -1.27
C GLY A 51 7.28 7.91 0.14
N GLY A 52 7.87 6.94 0.81
CA GLY A 52 7.48 6.52 2.17
C GLY A 52 6.25 5.62 2.20
N LEU A 53 5.56 5.60 3.33
CA LEU A 53 4.23 4.96 3.44
C LEU A 53 3.18 6.04 3.72
N GLU A 54 2.18 6.11 2.85
CA GLU A 54 1.00 6.97 3.03
C GLU A 54 -0.23 6.11 3.31
N GLU A 55 -1.05 6.51 4.27
CA GLU A 55 -2.40 5.97 4.37
C GLU A 55 -3.30 6.61 3.30
N CYS A 56 -3.77 5.83 2.34
CA CYS A 56 -4.73 6.27 1.32
C CYS A 56 -6.14 5.90 1.76
N ILE A 57 -7.01 6.89 2.00
CA ILE A 57 -8.38 6.71 2.50
C ILE A 57 -9.19 7.99 2.26
N PRO A 58 -10.45 7.94 1.77
CA PRO A 58 -11.30 6.75 1.56
C PRO A 58 -11.11 6.06 0.20
N THR A 59 -10.14 6.47 -0.59
CA THR A 59 -9.86 5.90 -1.91
C THR A 59 -8.35 5.90 -2.18
N VAL A 60 -7.88 5.04 -3.09
CA VAL A 60 -6.47 5.03 -3.53
C VAL A 60 -6.32 5.90 -4.77
N ARG A 61 -7.20 5.74 -5.75
CA ARG A 61 -7.36 6.62 -6.91
C ARG A 61 -8.71 7.32 -6.83
N GLY A 62 -8.81 8.52 -7.38
CA GLY A 62 -10.08 9.25 -7.43
C GLY A 62 -9.88 10.75 -7.31
N THR A 63 -10.92 11.45 -6.86
CA THR A 63 -10.87 12.89 -6.61
C THR A 63 -11.34 13.17 -5.17
N PRO A 64 -10.44 13.53 -4.24
CA PRO A 64 -8.99 13.69 -4.44
C PRO A 64 -8.24 12.36 -4.59
N ASP A 65 -7.11 12.41 -5.31
CA ASP A 65 -6.21 11.27 -5.49
C ASP A 65 -5.56 10.89 -4.15
N HIS A 66 -5.50 9.59 -3.85
CA HIS A 66 -5.04 9.02 -2.57
C HIS A 66 -5.86 9.46 -1.34
N GLY A 67 -7.04 10.05 -1.57
CA GLY A 67 -7.97 10.46 -0.53
C GLY A 67 -7.46 11.60 0.36
N ASP A 68 -7.87 11.58 1.62
CA ASP A 68 -7.80 12.72 2.52
C ASP A 68 -6.63 12.65 3.51
N ALA A 69 -6.21 11.45 3.90
CA ALA A 69 -5.29 11.27 5.03
C ALA A 69 -3.89 11.82 4.78
N TRP A 70 -3.33 11.58 3.60
CA TRP A 70 -1.93 11.92 3.23
C TRP A 70 -1.61 13.43 3.32
N SER A 71 -2.62 14.29 3.25
CA SER A 71 -2.47 15.76 3.26
C SER A 71 -2.94 16.41 4.55
N ARG A 72 -3.44 15.63 5.52
CA ARG A 72 -3.96 16.14 6.79
C ARG A 72 -2.99 15.92 7.95
N PRO A 73 -2.86 16.86 8.89
CA PRO A 73 -2.11 16.61 10.10
C PRO A 73 -2.86 15.61 11.00
N TRP A 74 -2.12 14.69 11.59
CA TRP A 74 -2.57 13.75 12.62
C TRP A 74 -2.23 14.29 13.99
N GLN A 75 -3.12 14.08 14.96
CA GLN A 75 -2.91 14.43 16.36
C GLN A 75 -2.30 13.23 17.08
N ARG A 76 -1.17 13.43 17.78
CA ARG A 76 -0.53 12.39 18.58
C ARG A 76 -0.91 12.55 20.06
N HIS A 77 -1.50 11.51 20.63
CA HIS A 77 -1.86 11.43 22.04
C HIS A 77 -1.33 10.13 22.64
N GLY A 78 -0.22 10.22 23.39
CA GLY A 78 0.46 9.04 23.91
C GLY A 78 1.02 8.17 22.78
N ASP A 79 0.55 6.93 22.73
CA ASP A 79 0.90 5.89 21.75
C ASP A 79 -0.03 5.84 20.53
N ALA A 80 -1.06 6.69 20.50
CA ALA A 80 -2.02 6.76 19.41
C ALA A 80 -1.83 8.01 18.56
N GLU A 81 -2.10 7.86 17.26
CA GLU A 81 -2.22 8.97 16.32
C GLU A 81 -3.60 8.94 15.67
N THR A 82 -4.27 10.08 15.67
CA THR A 82 -5.65 10.21 15.20
C THR A 82 -5.76 11.28 14.12
N LEU A 83 -6.41 10.90 13.03
CA LEU A 83 -6.82 11.73 11.93
C LEU A 83 -8.32 12.01 12.02
N HIS A 84 -8.69 13.29 11.94
CA HIS A 84 -10.08 13.72 11.85
C HIS A 84 -10.38 14.19 10.43
N CYS A 85 -11.30 13.49 9.77
CA CYS A 85 -11.89 13.87 8.49
C CYS A 85 -13.36 14.29 8.71
N PRO A 86 -14.01 14.95 7.73
CA PRO A 86 -15.42 15.29 7.84
C PRO A 86 -16.34 14.08 8.05
N ASP A 87 -16.07 12.98 7.35
CA ASP A 87 -16.96 11.80 7.31
C ASP A 87 -16.49 10.63 8.19
N PHE A 88 -15.26 10.68 8.70
CA PHE A 88 -14.70 9.61 9.53
C PHE A 88 -13.57 10.10 10.46
N VAL A 89 -13.30 9.31 11.49
CA VAL A 89 -12.11 9.44 12.33
C VAL A 89 -11.31 8.16 12.23
N LEU A 90 -10.04 8.26 11.82
CA LEU A 90 -9.10 7.14 11.76
C LEU A 90 -8.09 7.29 12.89
N SER A 91 -7.87 6.22 13.66
CA SER A 91 -6.79 6.17 14.64
C SER A 91 -5.86 5.01 14.33
N ARG A 92 -4.56 5.20 14.56
CA ARG A 92 -3.56 4.13 14.53
C ARG A 92 -2.77 4.06 15.82
N ARG A 93 -2.38 2.84 16.19
CA ARG A 93 -1.45 2.53 17.29
C ARG A 93 -0.36 1.62 16.76
N VAL A 94 0.88 1.87 17.18
CA VAL A 94 2.05 1.12 16.72
C VAL A 94 2.64 0.39 17.91
N ASP A 95 2.53 -0.94 17.89
CA ASP A 95 3.06 -1.84 18.90
C ASP A 95 4.30 -2.54 18.36
N SER A 96 5.47 -2.21 18.92
CA SER A 96 6.72 -2.92 18.61
C SER A 96 6.91 -4.10 19.56
N GLY A 97 7.13 -5.30 19.00
CA GLY A 97 7.39 -6.50 19.78
C GLY A 97 8.55 -7.34 19.22
N PRO A 98 8.96 -8.42 19.91
CA PRO A 98 10.02 -9.31 19.45
C PRO A 98 9.73 -10.00 18.11
N ALA A 99 8.45 -10.13 17.76
CA ALA A 99 7.98 -10.79 16.53
C ALA A 99 7.83 -9.84 15.34
N GLY A 100 8.06 -8.52 15.51
CA GLY A 100 7.86 -7.51 14.48
C GLY A 100 7.06 -6.30 14.97
N LEU A 101 6.50 -5.53 14.03
CA LEU A 101 5.58 -4.45 14.33
C LEU A 101 4.15 -4.89 14.09
N ARG A 102 3.24 -4.51 14.99
CA ARG A 102 1.80 -4.53 14.77
C ARG A 102 1.28 -3.10 14.74
N ILE A 103 0.53 -2.77 13.69
CA ILE A 103 -0.11 -1.47 13.56
C ILE A 103 -1.61 -1.69 13.59
N GLY A 104 -2.23 -1.35 14.71
CA GLY A 104 -3.67 -1.43 14.90
C GLY A 104 -4.35 -0.18 14.39
N TYR A 105 -5.43 -0.35 13.63
CA TYR A 105 -6.26 0.73 13.11
C TYR A 105 -7.69 0.61 13.61
N GLU A 106 -8.30 1.76 13.85
CA GLU A 106 -9.71 1.88 14.22
C GLU A 106 -10.32 3.06 13.45
N LEU A 107 -11.39 2.79 12.70
CA LEU A 107 -12.14 3.80 11.97
C LEU A 107 -13.55 3.93 12.54
N HIS A 108 -13.94 5.16 12.87
CA HIS A 108 -15.30 5.55 13.25
C HIS A 108 -15.94 6.33 12.11
N ALA A 109 -17.14 5.93 11.69
CA ALA A 109 -17.97 6.67 10.75
C ALA A 109 -19.44 6.23 10.89
N ASP A 110 -20.33 6.86 10.13
CA ASP A 110 -21.72 6.42 10.07
C ASP A 110 -21.84 4.96 9.58
N PRO A 111 -22.72 4.13 10.18
CA PRO A 111 -22.98 2.78 9.70
C PRO A 111 -23.30 2.75 8.20
N GLY A 112 -22.64 1.83 7.49
CA GLY A 112 -22.79 1.71 6.05
C GLY A 112 -21.83 2.59 5.23
N TYR A 113 -21.04 3.47 5.86
CA TYR A 113 -19.98 4.22 5.20
C TYR A 113 -19.02 3.27 4.48
N ARG A 114 -18.79 3.51 3.19
CA ARG A 114 -17.91 2.69 2.34
C ARG A 114 -16.58 3.40 2.15
N PHE A 115 -15.50 2.63 2.18
CA PHE A 115 -14.16 3.15 1.92
C PHE A 115 -13.21 2.07 1.41
N LEU A 116 -12.15 2.53 0.76
CA LEU A 116 -10.92 1.80 0.57
C LEU A 116 -9.90 2.35 1.57
N TRP A 117 -9.02 1.47 2.03
CA TRP A 117 -7.84 1.87 2.79
C TRP A 117 -6.64 1.15 2.22
N ALA A 118 -5.53 1.84 1.98
CA ALA A 118 -4.27 1.21 1.62
C ALA A 118 -3.11 1.83 2.41
N ALA A 119 -2.22 0.97 2.90
CA ALA A 119 -0.90 1.38 3.38
C ALA A 119 0.05 1.47 2.18
N HIS A 120 0.04 2.60 1.47
CA HIS A 120 0.75 2.81 0.21
C HIS A 120 2.27 2.97 0.45
N ALA A 121 2.97 1.85 0.65
CA ALA A 121 4.39 1.79 0.97
C ALA A 121 5.24 1.71 -0.30
N LEU A 122 5.95 2.79 -0.63
CA LEU A 122 6.92 2.82 -1.70
C LEU A 122 8.28 2.31 -1.21
N LEU A 123 8.71 1.18 -1.74
CA LEU A 123 9.92 0.46 -1.33
C LEU A 123 11.13 0.81 -2.21
N ASP A 124 12.28 0.96 -1.56
CA ASP A 124 13.61 1.05 -2.18
C ASP A 124 14.24 -0.34 -2.21
N VAL A 125 14.13 -0.99 -3.37
CA VAL A 125 14.58 -2.37 -3.59
C VAL A 125 15.40 -2.46 -4.85
N THR A 126 16.30 -3.45 -4.94
CA THR A 126 17.10 -3.66 -6.15
C THR A 126 16.26 -4.19 -7.33
N PRO A 127 16.79 -4.17 -8.57
CA PRO A 127 16.20 -4.86 -9.71
C PRO A 127 15.99 -6.37 -9.52
N GLU A 128 16.81 -7.00 -8.68
CA GLU A 128 16.79 -8.43 -8.41
C GLU A 128 15.68 -8.83 -7.43
N ALA A 129 15.08 -7.86 -6.75
CA ALA A 129 14.06 -8.08 -5.74
C ALA A 129 12.81 -8.78 -6.30
N ARG A 130 12.18 -9.58 -5.44
CA ARG A 130 11.00 -10.38 -5.78
C ARG A 130 9.87 -10.16 -4.80
N LEU A 131 8.65 -10.22 -5.31
CA LEU A 131 7.42 -10.26 -4.51
C LEU A 131 6.88 -11.68 -4.51
N ALA A 132 6.65 -12.24 -3.33
CA ALA A 132 6.02 -13.52 -3.12
C ALA A 132 4.61 -13.34 -2.56
N ALA A 133 3.66 -14.05 -3.14
CA ALA A 133 2.27 -14.20 -2.73
C ALA A 133 1.83 -15.63 -3.07
N PRO A 134 0.71 -16.14 -2.54
CA PRO A 134 0.21 -17.45 -2.90
C PRO A 134 0.05 -17.60 -4.43
N ASP A 135 0.45 -18.76 -4.96
CA ASP A 135 0.30 -19.04 -6.38
C ASP A 135 -1.17 -19.03 -6.79
N ALA A 136 -1.43 -18.56 -8.01
CA ALA A 136 -2.77 -18.43 -8.58
C ALA A 136 -3.73 -17.48 -7.84
N THR A 137 -3.24 -16.66 -6.90
CA THR A 137 -4.01 -15.54 -6.34
C THR A 137 -4.61 -14.70 -7.48
N PRO A 138 -5.93 -14.47 -7.50
CA PRO A 138 -6.56 -13.65 -8.53
C PRO A 138 -5.96 -12.25 -8.51
N THR A 139 -5.45 -11.80 -9.65
CA THR A 139 -4.76 -10.52 -9.79
C THR A 139 -5.45 -9.67 -10.83
N ARG A 140 -6.00 -8.53 -10.41
CA ARG A 140 -6.57 -7.51 -11.28
C ARG A 140 -5.45 -6.66 -11.87
N LEU A 141 -5.41 -6.55 -13.19
CA LEU A 141 -4.66 -5.55 -13.92
C LEU A 141 -5.59 -4.39 -14.30
N PHE A 142 -5.03 -3.20 -14.44
CA PHE A 142 -5.74 -1.97 -14.81
C PHE A 142 -5.28 -1.45 -16.18
N PRO A 143 -6.02 -0.51 -16.82
CA PRO A 143 -5.79 -0.12 -18.21
C PRO A 143 -4.36 0.35 -18.53
N GLU A 144 -3.60 0.83 -17.54
CA GLU A 144 -2.19 1.19 -17.71
C GLU A 144 -1.30 -0.01 -18.10
N ALA A 145 -1.74 -1.23 -17.82
CA ALA A 145 -1.07 -2.45 -18.25
C ALA A 145 -1.29 -2.78 -19.74
N ALA A 146 -2.24 -2.14 -20.43
CA ALA A 146 -2.71 -2.55 -21.76
C ALA A 146 -1.58 -2.68 -22.80
N GLU A 147 -0.64 -1.73 -22.82
CA GLU A 147 0.49 -1.73 -23.76
C GLU A 147 1.51 -2.85 -23.50
N LEU A 148 1.44 -3.49 -22.33
CA LEU A 148 2.34 -4.57 -21.91
C LEU A 148 1.74 -5.96 -22.15
N LEU A 149 0.48 -6.04 -22.56
CA LEU A 149 -0.22 -7.30 -22.80
C LEU A 149 -0.12 -7.69 -24.28
N ALA A 150 -0.02 -9.00 -24.53
CA ALA A 150 -0.02 -9.53 -25.90
C ALA A 150 -1.40 -9.45 -26.59
N GLN A 151 -2.46 -9.27 -25.80
CA GLN A 151 -3.85 -9.19 -26.25
C GLN A 151 -4.40 -7.77 -26.02
N PRO A 152 -5.34 -7.30 -26.84
CA PRO A 152 -5.93 -5.99 -26.66
C PRO A 152 -6.69 -5.91 -25.33
N TRP A 153 -6.72 -4.70 -24.76
CA TRP A 153 -7.56 -4.42 -23.61
C TRP A 153 -9.04 -4.57 -24.00
N PRO A 154 -9.88 -5.30 -23.22
CA PRO A 154 -11.29 -5.42 -23.54
C PRO A 154 -12.02 -4.07 -23.43
N ASP A 155 -12.89 -3.77 -24.40
CA ASP A 155 -13.67 -2.53 -24.42
C ASP A 155 -14.49 -2.35 -23.14
N GLY A 156 -14.36 -1.19 -22.50
CA GLY A 156 -15.11 -0.84 -21.29
C GLY A 156 -14.72 -1.59 -20.02
N ALA A 157 -13.69 -2.44 -20.04
CA ALA A 157 -13.22 -3.11 -18.83
C ALA A 157 -12.42 -2.13 -17.94
N HIS A 158 -12.85 -1.97 -16.69
CA HIS A 158 -12.11 -1.23 -15.66
C HIS A 158 -10.88 -2.01 -15.17
N HIS A 159 -10.95 -3.34 -15.22
CA HIS A 159 -9.84 -4.24 -14.93
C HIS A 159 -10.01 -5.57 -15.65
N VAL A 160 -8.92 -6.32 -15.79
CA VAL A 160 -8.94 -7.73 -16.21
C VAL A 160 -8.27 -8.59 -15.16
N THR A 161 -8.71 -9.82 -14.96
CA THR A 161 -8.21 -10.68 -13.88
C THR A 161 -7.48 -11.90 -14.43
N GLY A 162 -6.26 -12.14 -13.94
CA GLY A 162 -5.47 -13.33 -14.25
C GLY A 162 -4.79 -13.90 -13.01
N PRO A 163 -4.18 -15.10 -13.09
CA PRO A 163 -3.53 -15.73 -11.94
C PRO A 163 -2.14 -15.12 -11.66
N TRP A 164 -1.86 -14.85 -10.39
CA TRP A 164 -0.50 -14.58 -9.90
C TRP A 164 0.44 -15.76 -10.20
N PRO A 165 1.73 -15.55 -10.55
CA PRO A 165 2.47 -14.28 -10.64
C PRO A 165 2.47 -13.60 -12.00
N ALA A 166 1.72 -14.14 -12.96
CA ALA A 166 1.81 -13.77 -14.37
C ALA A 166 0.44 -13.54 -15.00
N PRO A 167 -0.41 -12.64 -14.45
CA PRO A 167 -1.72 -12.35 -15.05
C PRO A 167 -1.52 -11.94 -16.51
N TYR A 168 -2.15 -12.68 -17.43
CA TYR A 168 -2.01 -12.48 -18.87
C TYR A 168 -0.56 -12.53 -19.40
N GLY A 169 0.33 -13.28 -18.72
CA GLY A 169 1.73 -13.42 -19.08
C GLY A 169 2.64 -12.30 -18.57
N LEU A 170 2.08 -11.23 -17.99
CA LEU A 170 2.86 -10.13 -17.40
C LEU A 170 3.40 -10.54 -16.04
N ARG A 171 4.71 -10.83 -15.96
CA ARG A 171 5.39 -11.23 -14.72
C ARG A 171 5.51 -10.05 -13.76
N LEU A 172 4.74 -10.06 -12.67
CA LEU A 172 4.72 -8.99 -11.66
C LEU A 172 5.47 -9.35 -10.37
N ASP A 173 5.79 -10.62 -10.15
CA ASP A 173 6.65 -11.08 -9.04
C ASP A 173 8.11 -10.62 -9.15
N ARG A 174 8.52 -10.17 -10.35
CA ARG A 174 9.86 -9.67 -10.64
C ARG A 174 9.82 -8.15 -10.66
N LEU A 175 10.54 -7.52 -9.73
CA LEU A 175 10.48 -6.08 -9.57
C LEU A 175 11.37 -5.35 -10.58
N GLY A 176 12.44 -5.98 -11.08
CA GLY A 176 13.05 -5.67 -12.37
C GLY A 176 13.83 -4.35 -12.46
N PRO A 177 14.67 -4.21 -13.51
CA PRO A 177 15.42 -2.98 -13.79
C PRO A 177 14.51 -1.90 -14.38
N ASP A 178 15.05 -0.69 -14.54
CA ASP A 178 14.39 0.38 -15.28
C ASP A 178 14.06 -0.10 -16.71
N ASP A 179 12.78 -0.06 -17.09
CA ASP A 179 12.31 -0.43 -18.43
C ASP A 179 11.33 0.59 -19.03
N GLY A 180 11.06 1.69 -18.33
CA GLY A 180 10.16 2.75 -18.76
C GLY A 180 8.69 2.45 -18.53
N THR A 181 8.35 1.37 -17.81
CA THR A 181 6.95 1.00 -17.54
C THR A 181 6.48 1.44 -16.16
N ALA A 182 5.17 1.63 -16.01
CA ALA A 182 4.51 1.83 -14.73
C ALA A 182 3.17 1.08 -14.73
N VAL A 183 2.98 0.17 -13.77
CA VAL A 183 1.83 -0.74 -13.75
C VAL A 183 1.24 -0.84 -12.36
N GLY A 184 -0.08 -0.66 -12.26
CA GLY A 184 -0.86 -1.01 -11.07
C GLY A 184 -1.47 -2.40 -11.20
N ALA A 185 -1.47 -3.15 -10.10
CA ALA A 185 -2.19 -4.41 -9.98
C ALA A 185 -2.75 -4.58 -8.57
N ILE A 186 -3.79 -5.41 -8.41
CA ILE A 186 -4.32 -5.78 -7.10
C ILE A 186 -4.44 -7.30 -7.02
N LEU A 187 -3.72 -7.90 -6.07
CA LEU A 187 -3.87 -9.29 -5.68
C LEU A 187 -5.07 -9.39 -4.74
N THR A 188 -6.23 -9.77 -5.28
CA THR A 188 -7.47 -9.81 -4.49
C THR A 188 -7.52 -11.03 -3.60
N ASP A 189 -8.20 -10.92 -2.45
CA ASP A 189 -8.28 -11.97 -1.43
C ASP A 189 -6.89 -12.38 -0.90
N CYS A 190 -5.92 -11.47 -1.02
CA CYS A 190 -4.54 -11.66 -0.58
C CYS A 190 -4.33 -10.85 0.70
N ALA A 191 -4.22 -11.55 1.82
CA ALA A 191 -3.99 -10.91 3.11
C ALA A 191 -2.51 -10.60 3.38
N GLY A 192 -1.58 -11.08 2.58
CA GLY A 192 -0.16 -10.85 2.86
C GLY A 192 0.79 -11.25 1.76
N VAL A 193 1.94 -10.58 1.77
CA VAL A 193 3.01 -10.72 0.79
C VAL A 193 4.37 -10.59 1.45
N THR A 194 5.39 -11.18 0.81
CA THR A 194 6.78 -11.06 1.22
C THR A 194 7.60 -10.47 0.08
N VAL A 195 8.34 -9.41 0.37
CA VAL A 195 9.35 -8.85 -0.52
C VAL A 195 10.71 -9.39 -0.10
N THR A 196 11.45 -9.97 -1.05
CA THR A 196 12.82 -10.42 -0.85
C THR A 196 13.77 -9.58 -1.68
N ASP A 197 14.78 -9.00 -1.06
CA ASP A 197 15.85 -8.25 -1.73
C ASP A 197 17.22 -8.59 -1.13
N GLY A 198 18.04 -9.28 -1.92
CA GLY A 198 19.30 -9.84 -1.44
C GLY A 198 19.08 -10.81 -0.28
N PRO A 199 19.78 -10.64 0.86
CA PRO A 199 19.65 -11.52 2.02
C PRO A 199 18.43 -11.21 2.90
N ASP A 200 17.73 -10.11 2.64
CA ASP A 200 16.71 -9.57 3.52
C ASP A 200 15.30 -9.79 2.96
N THR A 201 14.35 -9.94 3.86
CA THR A 201 12.93 -10.07 3.56
C THR A 201 12.11 -9.13 4.41
N LEU A 202 11.02 -8.61 3.85
CA LEU A 202 10.00 -7.82 4.52
C LEU A 202 8.65 -8.43 4.21
N THR A 203 7.89 -8.80 5.24
CA THR A 203 6.56 -9.41 5.09
C THR A 203 5.51 -8.48 5.67
N PHE A 204 4.43 -8.28 4.90
CA PHE A 204 3.24 -7.57 5.33
C PHE A 204 2.09 -8.57 5.44
N SER A 205 1.36 -8.53 6.56
CA SER A 205 0.17 -9.34 6.81
C SER A 205 -0.96 -8.47 7.35
N LEU A 206 -2.05 -8.38 6.60
CA LEU A 206 -3.24 -7.61 6.94
C LEU A 206 -4.31 -8.52 7.54
N HIS A 207 -4.91 -8.05 8.63
CA HIS A 207 -5.90 -8.80 9.39
C HIS A 207 -7.12 -7.92 9.65
N ALA A 208 -8.28 -8.39 9.21
CA ALA A 208 -9.58 -7.77 9.44
C ALA A 208 -10.64 -8.86 9.70
N ASP A 209 -11.85 -8.45 10.06
CA ASP A 209 -12.98 -9.37 10.19
C ASP A 209 -13.31 -10.03 8.83
N ALA A 210 -13.88 -11.24 8.87
CA ALA A 210 -14.04 -12.12 7.69
C ALA A 210 -14.80 -11.51 6.51
N ASP A 211 -15.71 -10.56 6.77
CA ASP A 211 -16.54 -9.91 5.75
C ASP A 211 -15.90 -8.64 5.17
N VAL A 212 -14.70 -8.27 5.64
CA VAL A 212 -13.96 -7.10 5.13
C VAL A 212 -13.06 -7.56 3.98
N PRO A 213 -13.20 -6.99 2.77
CA PRO A 213 -12.33 -7.36 1.66
C PRO A 213 -10.89 -6.96 1.96
N VAL A 214 -9.97 -7.92 1.85
CA VAL A 214 -8.53 -7.70 2.02
C VAL A 214 -7.79 -8.05 0.74
N SER A 215 -6.88 -7.19 0.33
CA SER A 215 -6.03 -7.39 -0.85
C SER A 215 -4.63 -6.83 -0.60
N VAL A 216 -3.76 -7.03 -1.59
CA VAL A 216 -2.50 -6.27 -1.70
C VAL A 216 -2.47 -5.57 -3.06
N ALA A 217 -2.41 -4.25 -3.03
CA ALA A 217 -2.11 -3.44 -4.21
C ALA A 217 -0.60 -3.46 -4.49
N LEU A 218 -0.25 -3.44 -5.77
CA LEU A 218 1.10 -3.38 -6.29
C LEU A 218 1.19 -2.21 -7.27
N TRP A 219 2.15 -1.32 -7.04
CA TRP A 219 2.56 -0.30 -8.00
C TRP A 219 4.00 -0.57 -8.43
N ARG A 220 4.19 -1.03 -9.67
CA ARG A 220 5.53 -1.26 -10.23
C ARG A 220 5.90 -0.13 -11.18
N ASN A 221 6.60 0.88 -10.68
CA ASN A 221 7.12 1.99 -11.48
C ASN A 221 8.61 1.80 -11.75
N LEU A 222 8.95 1.53 -13.00
CA LEU A 222 10.31 1.27 -13.49
C LEU A 222 10.75 2.41 -14.40
N ARG A 223 10.54 3.65 -13.92
CA ARG A 223 10.73 4.91 -14.66
C ARG A 223 9.72 5.13 -15.78
N GLY A 224 8.51 4.61 -15.63
CA GLY A 224 7.39 4.94 -16.50
C GLY A 224 6.58 6.16 -16.06
N PHE A 225 6.66 6.53 -14.77
CA PHE A 225 5.84 7.60 -14.20
C PHE A 225 6.61 8.48 -13.19
N PRO A 226 6.23 9.78 -13.05
CA PRO A 226 5.41 10.56 -13.98
C PRO A 226 6.22 10.90 -15.24
N ALA A 227 5.52 11.13 -16.36
CA ALA A 227 6.15 11.39 -17.66
C ALA A 227 7.15 12.57 -17.63
N SER A 228 6.91 13.58 -16.79
CA SER A 228 7.78 14.76 -16.67
C SER A 228 9.09 14.50 -15.92
N ALA A 229 9.11 13.54 -15.00
CA ALA A 229 10.24 13.28 -14.11
C ALA A 229 10.20 11.83 -13.60
N PRO A 230 10.44 10.83 -14.46
CA PRO A 230 10.23 9.44 -14.11
C PRO A 230 11.28 8.92 -13.13
N TYR A 231 10.81 8.16 -12.15
CA TYR A 231 11.61 7.50 -11.13
C TYR A 231 11.26 6.02 -11.00
N ARG A 232 12.11 5.26 -10.30
CA ARG A 232 11.85 3.88 -9.96
C ARG A 232 11.41 3.78 -8.50
N SER A 233 10.30 3.11 -8.26
CA SER A 233 9.76 2.80 -6.93
C SER A 233 8.80 1.62 -7.02
N ILE A 234 8.73 0.80 -5.97
CA ILE A 234 7.79 -0.33 -5.91
C ILE A 234 6.81 -0.10 -4.77
N GLY A 235 5.55 0.16 -5.07
CA GLY A 235 4.46 0.18 -4.10
C GLY A 235 4.03 -1.23 -3.74
N VAL A 236 4.07 -1.58 -2.46
CA VAL A 236 3.47 -2.80 -1.92
C VAL A 236 2.50 -2.40 -0.82
N GLU A 237 1.22 -2.63 -1.06
CA GLU A 237 0.19 -1.86 -0.38
C GLU A 237 -0.89 -2.78 0.19
N PRO A 238 -0.72 -3.24 1.44
CA PRO A 238 -1.81 -3.92 2.15
C PRO A 238 -3.05 -3.03 2.16
N MET A 239 -4.19 -3.56 1.72
CA MET A 239 -5.39 -2.78 1.50
C MET A 239 -6.67 -3.46 2.00
N LEU A 240 -7.59 -2.64 2.50
CA LEU A 240 -9.00 -3.00 2.60
C LEU A 240 -9.70 -2.57 1.30
N GLY A 241 -10.28 -3.54 0.60
CA GLY A 241 -10.87 -3.37 -0.73
C GLY A 241 -10.14 -4.17 -1.81
N SER A 242 -10.61 -4.07 -3.05
CA SER A 242 -10.12 -4.85 -4.20
C SER A 242 -10.05 -4.05 -5.52
N VAL A 243 -10.28 -2.73 -5.46
CA VAL A 243 -10.14 -1.78 -6.58
C VAL A 243 -9.33 -0.57 -6.10
N PHE A 244 -8.81 0.23 -7.03
CA PHE A 244 -8.12 1.47 -6.67
C PHE A 244 -9.07 2.65 -6.43
N ASP A 245 -10.13 2.77 -7.21
CA ASP A 245 -11.11 3.86 -7.10
C ASP A 245 -12.40 3.39 -6.43
N LEU A 246 -12.76 4.02 -5.31
CA LEU A 246 -13.98 3.73 -4.57
C LEU A 246 -15.23 3.92 -5.44
N ALA A 247 -15.22 4.85 -6.40
CA ALA A 247 -16.35 5.08 -7.31
C ALA A 247 -16.60 3.91 -8.27
N GLU A 248 -15.55 3.11 -8.55
CA GLU A 248 -15.64 1.91 -9.38
C GLU A 248 -15.95 0.64 -8.56
N ALA A 249 -15.96 0.74 -7.22
CA ALA A 249 -16.14 -0.41 -6.35
C ALA A 249 -17.54 -1.00 -6.45
N GLY A 250 -17.62 -2.25 -6.91
CA GLY A 250 -18.83 -3.06 -6.88
C GLY A 250 -19.18 -3.58 -5.47
N PRO A 251 -20.25 -4.37 -5.37
CA PRO A 251 -20.58 -5.09 -4.14
C PRO A 251 -19.40 -5.96 -3.69
N GLY A 252 -18.94 -5.78 -2.45
CA GLY A 252 -17.82 -6.54 -1.88
C GLY A 252 -16.43 -6.02 -2.23
N ASP A 253 -16.28 -5.00 -3.08
CA ASP A 253 -14.97 -4.46 -3.44
C ASP A 253 -14.42 -3.39 -2.48
N ALA A 254 -15.24 -2.92 -1.54
CA ALA A 254 -14.89 -1.88 -0.57
C ALA A 254 -15.27 -2.30 0.85
N ALA A 255 -14.48 -1.88 1.83
CA ALA A 255 -14.84 -2.02 3.22
C ALA A 255 -16.10 -1.20 3.52
N GLN A 256 -16.91 -1.69 4.45
CA GLN A 256 -18.12 -1.03 4.91
C GLN A 256 -18.14 -0.98 6.44
N VAL A 257 -18.43 0.18 7.00
CA VAL A 257 -18.53 0.35 8.45
C VAL A 257 -19.76 -0.40 8.98
N PRO A 258 -19.60 -1.29 9.97
CA PRO A 258 -20.69 -2.12 10.48
C PRO A 258 -21.72 -1.29 11.30
N PRO A 259 -22.86 -1.89 11.70
CA PRO A 259 -23.87 -1.22 12.52
C PRO A 259 -23.38 -0.62 13.85
N SER A 260 -22.24 -1.08 14.36
CA SER A 260 -21.60 -0.51 15.56
C SER A 260 -20.99 0.88 15.31
N GLY A 261 -20.83 1.31 14.06
CA GLY A 261 -20.16 2.54 13.67
C GLY A 261 -18.62 2.47 13.73
N VAL A 262 -18.05 1.29 13.99
CA VAL A 262 -16.59 1.12 14.17
C VAL A 262 -16.08 -0.10 13.42
N LEU A 263 -15.08 0.11 12.55
CA LEU A 263 -14.31 -0.97 11.91
C LEU A 263 -12.89 -1.00 12.46
N ARG A 264 -12.34 -2.20 12.69
CA ARG A 264 -10.97 -2.40 13.18
C ARG A 264 -10.23 -3.37 12.28
N TRP A 265 -8.94 -3.12 12.08
CA TRP A 265 -8.02 -4.02 11.40
C TRP A 265 -6.61 -3.80 11.95
N HIS A 266 -5.68 -4.69 11.62
CA HIS A 266 -4.29 -4.46 11.92
C HIS A 266 -3.36 -4.97 10.81
N LEU A 267 -2.21 -4.30 10.70
CA LEU A 267 -1.12 -4.67 9.81
C LEU A 267 0.05 -5.19 10.66
N ASP A 268 0.42 -6.44 10.47
CA ASP A 268 1.65 -7.02 11.01
C ASP A 268 2.76 -6.91 9.97
N ILE A 269 3.94 -6.47 10.43
CA ILE A 269 5.15 -6.33 9.61
C ILE A 269 6.26 -7.12 10.29
N THR A 270 6.86 -8.05 9.55
CA THR A 270 8.01 -8.84 10.02
C THR A 270 9.14 -8.78 8.99
N ALA A 271 10.37 -9.03 9.45
CA ALA A 271 11.54 -8.98 8.60
C ALA A 271 12.55 -10.03 9.05
N THR A 272 13.19 -10.68 8.09
CA THR A 272 14.30 -11.60 8.36
C THR A 272 15.47 -11.25 7.47
N GLY A 273 16.69 -11.58 7.92
CA GLY A 273 17.92 -11.35 7.17
C GLY A 273 18.90 -12.48 7.35
N THR A 274 19.83 -12.63 6.41
CA THR A 274 20.95 -13.56 6.54
C THR A 274 22.17 -12.83 7.09
N ARG A 275 22.57 -13.16 8.32
CA ARG A 275 23.84 -12.68 8.88
C ARG A 275 24.98 -13.59 8.43
N THR A 276 26.01 -13.00 7.85
CA THR A 276 27.36 -13.59 7.81
C THR A 276 28.07 -13.19 9.09
N ASP A 277 28.45 -14.17 9.90
CA ASP A 277 29.27 -13.98 11.10
C ASP A 277 30.64 -13.36 10.78
#